data_AF-J5UED7-F1
#
_entry.id   AF-J5UED7-F1
#
_cell.length_a   1.000
_cell.length_b   1.000
_cell.length_c   1.000
_cell.angle_alpha   90.00
_cell.angle_beta   90.00
_cell.angle_gamma   90.00
#
_symmetry.space_group_name_H-M   'P 1'
#
loop_
_entity.id
_entity.type
_entity.pdbx_description
1 polymer ?
#
loop_
_entity_poly.entity_id
_entity_poly.type
_entity_poly.pdbx_seq_one_letter_code
_entity_poly.pdbx_strand_id
1 'polypeptide(L)'
;MNPILDGILTLEGDYVNHPKDLGGETHWGITEAAARANDYVGDMKELTRAEAYTILEKMYWIKPGFEKISRISWAVSFELCDAAVNIGPHYPCTWLQRWGRCEQVPDMRSSYSSGAHPRGTS
;
A
#
# COMPACT_ATOMS: atom_id res chain seq x y z
N MET A 1 -11.90 15.25 -6.12
CA MET A 1 -11.61 13.84 -6.43
C MET A 1 -10.10 13.67 -6.35
N ASN A 2 -9.61 12.64 -5.66
CA ASN A 2 -8.18 12.43 -5.45
C ASN A 2 -7.55 11.75 -6.68
N PRO A 3 -6.63 12.43 -7.41
CA PRO A 3 -6.07 11.88 -8.64
C PRO A 3 -5.26 10.58 -8.44
N ILE A 4 -4.74 10.33 -7.23
CA ILE A 4 -4.06 9.06 -6.89
C ILE A 4 -5.07 7.91 -6.92
N LEU A 5 -6.19 8.09 -6.22
CA LEU A 5 -7.22 7.05 -6.10
C LEU A 5 -7.90 6.81 -7.45
N ASP A 6 -8.12 7.87 -8.23
CA ASP A 6 -8.64 7.74 -9.58
C ASP A 6 -7.69 6.95 -10.49
N GLY A 7 -6.37 7.19 -10.39
CA GLY A 7 -5.35 6.45 -11.12
C GLY A 7 -5.32 4.97 -10.75
N ILE A 8 -5.32 4.66 -9.45
CA ILE A 8 -5.34 3.26 -8.95
C ILE A 8 -6.59 2.54 -9.45
N LEU A 9 -7.77 3.15 -9.33
CA LEU A 9 -9.03 2.58 -9.80
C LEU A 9 -9.03 2.30 -11.31
N THR A 10 -8.36 3.13 -12.11
CA THR A 10 -8.23 2.91 -13.56
C THR A 10 -7.30 1.75 -13.89
N LEU A 11 -6.30 1.47 -13.05
CA LEU A 11 -5.33 0.39 -13.28
C LEU A 11 -5.84 -0.98 -12.82
N GLU A 12 -6.55 -1.03 -11.69
CA GLU A 12 -6.99 -2.27 -11.00
C GLU A 12 -8.41 -2.72 -11.39
N GLY A 13 -9.05 -2.06 -12.37
CA GLY A 13 -10.51 -2.03 -12.53
C GLY A 13 -11.25 -3.34 -12.86
N ASP A 14 -10.55 -4.45 -13.04
CA ASP A 14 -11.16 -5.73 -13.39
C ASP A 14 -11.46 -6.59 -12.16
N TYR A 15 -12.58 -7.31 -12.20
CA TYR A 15 -12.90 -8.33 -11.21
C TYR A 15 -12.00 -9.55 -11.38
N VAL A 16 -11.40 -10.00 -10.28
CA VAL A 16 -10.54 -11.19 -10.21
C VAL A 16 -11.01 -12.07 -9.06
N ASN A 17 -11.20 -13.36 -9.34
CA ASN A 17 -11.43 -14.40 -8.33
C ASN A 17 -10.60 -15.62 -8.71
N HIS A 18 -9.42 -15.73 -8.11
CA HIS A 18 -8.54 -16.88 -8.30
C HIS A 18 -8.67 -17.85 -7.12
N PRO A 19 -9.04 -19.13 -7.37
CA PRO A 19 -9.30 -20.11 -6.30
C PRO A 19 -8.05 -20.52 -5.49
N LYS A 20 -6.86 -20.03 -5.86
CA LYS A 20 -5.60 -20.24 -5.13
C LYS A 20 -5.14 -19.01 -4.35
N ASP A 21 -5.80 -17.86 -4.53
CA ASP A 21 -5.42 -16.63 -3.84
C ASP A 21 -6.04 -16.56 -2.45
N LEU A 22 -5.21 -16.26 -1.47
CA LEU A 22 -5.62 -16.05 -0.08
C LEU A 22 -6.49 -14.79 0.08
N GLY A 23 -6.47 -13.88 -0.89
CA GLY A 23 -7.20 -12.61 -0.89
C GLY A 23 -8.69 -12.72 -1.25
N GLY A 24 -9.12 -13.85 -1.83
CA GLY A 24 -10.50 -14.04 -2.28
C GLY A 24 -10.89 -13.15 -3.47
N GLU A 25 -12.18 -12.86 -3.60
CA GLU A 25 -12.70 -11.98 -4.65
C GLU A 25 -12.15 -10.56 -4.52
N THR A 26 -11.67 -10.00 -5.64
CA THR A 26 -11.16 -8.63 -5.72
C THR A 26 -11.81 -7.92 -6.90
N HIS A 27 -12.23 -6.67 -6.69
CA HIS A 27 -12.73 -5.80 -7.76
C HIS A 27 -12.30 -4.37 -7.45
N TRP A 28 -11.82 -3.63 -8.46
CA TRP A 28 -11.30 -2.27 -8.28
C TRP A 28 -10.16 -2.17 -7.24
N GLY A 29 -9.35 -3.22 -7.09
CA GLY A 29 -8.31 -3.31 -6.05
C GLY A 29 -8.85 -3.45 -4.61
N ILE A 30 -10.15 -3.67 -4.43
CA ILE A 30 -10.79 -3.94 -3.14
C ILE A 30 -11.05 -5.43 -3.00
N THR A 31 -10.44 -6.05 -1.98
CA THR A 31 -10.74 -7.43 -1.60
C THR A 31 -12.12 -7.53 -0.93
N GLU A 32 -12.75 -8.71 -0.99
CA GLU A 32 -14.02 -8.96 -0.31
C GLU A 32 -13.92 -8.61 1.18
N ALA A 33 -12.85 -9.03 1.86
CA ALA A 33 -12.65 -8.74 3.28
C ALA A 33 -12.64 -7.21 3.57
N ALA A 34 -11.99 -6.42 2.71
CA ALA A 34 -11.99 -4.97 2.84
C ALA A 34 -13.38 -4.37 2.55
N ALA A 35 -14.12 -4.91 1.58
CA ALA A 35 -15.49 -4.52 1.28
C ALA A 35 -16.44 -4.81 2.46
N ARG A 36 -16.41 -6.03 3.02
CA ARG A 36 -17.24 -6.41 4.17
C ARG A 36 -16.90 -5.60 5.41
N ALA A 37 -15.63 -5.29 5.64
CA ALA A 37 -15.20 -4.41 6.74
C ALA A 37 -15.67 -2.96 6.58
N ASN A 38 -16.20 -2.59 5.41
CA ASN A 38 -16.80 -1.30 5.11
C ASN A 38 -18.27 -1.41 4.73
N ASP A 39 -18.95 -2.41 5.30
CA ASP A 39 -20.41 -2.57 5.26
C ASP A 39 -20.98 -2.83 3.85
N TYR A 40 -20.14 -3.18 2.87
CA TYR A 40 -20.61 -3.63 1.56
C TYR A 40 -21.14 -5.05 1.65
N VAL A 41 -22.42 -5.23 1.33
CA VAL A 41 -23.13 -6.53 1.43
C VAL A 41 -23.51 -7.11 0.06
N GLY A 42 -23.20 -6.41 -1.03
CA GLY A 42 -23.48 -6.88 -2.40
C GLY A 42 -22.53 -7.97 -2.90
N ASP A 43 -22.80 -8.46 -4.11
CA ASP A 43 -21.87 -9.31 -4.87
C ASP A 43 -20.66 -8.47 -5.30
N MET A 44 -19.44 -8.96 -5.09
CA MET A 44 -18.22 -8.19 -5.43
C MET A 44 -18.16 -7.78 -6.90
N LYS A 45 -18.80 -8.51 -7.82
CA LYS A 45 -18.89 -8.14 -9.25
C LYS A 45 -19.73 -6.88 -9.49
N GLU A 46 -20.69 -6.62 -8.61
CA GLU A 46 -21.58 -5.45 -8.67
C GLU A 46 -21.02 -4.26 -7.89
N LEU A 47 -19.83 -4.38 -7.30
CA LEU A 47 -19.16 -3.27 -6.62
C LEU A 47 -18.91 -2.14 -7.62
N THR A 48 -19.59 -1.01 -7.43
CA THR A 48 -19.46 0.12 -8.35
C THR A 48 -18.15 0.86 -8.11
N ARG A 49 -17.64 1.55 -9.14
CA ARG A 49 -16.45 2.41 -9.00
C ARG A 49 -16.60 3.46 -7.89
N ALA A 50 -17.81 3.97 -7.65
CA ALA A 50 -18.07 4.98 -6.62
C ALA A 50 -18.00 4.39 -5.20
N GLU A 51 -18.53 3.18 -5.00
CA GLU A 51 -18.40 2.45 -3.74
C GLU A 51 -16.94 2.06 -3.50
N ALA A 52 -16.27 1.52 -4.52
CA ALA A 52 -14.86 1.19 -4.46
C ALA A 52 -13.99 2.41 -4.10
N TYR A 53 -14.24 3.58 -4.72
CA TYR A 53 -13.56 4.83 -4.37
C TYR A 53 -13.75 5.17 -2.90
N THR A 54 -14.98 5.06 -2.38
CA THR A 54 -15.29 5.38 -0.98
C THR A 54 -14.53 4.48 -0.01
N ILE A 55 -14.45 3.19 -0.32
CA ILE A 55 -13.70 2.20 0.47
C ILE A 55 -12.20 2.48 0.39
N LEU A 56 -11.67 2.72 -0.82
CA LEU A 56 -10.27 3.05 -1.08
C LEU A 56 -9.84 4.30 -0.29
N GLU A 57 -10.60 5.38 -0.40
CA GLU A 57 -10.32 6.65 0.27
C GLU A 57 -10.30 6.48 1.79
N LYS A 58 -11.29 5.79 2.34
CA LYS A 58 -11.36 5.55 3.78
C LYS A 58 -10.21 4.68 4.29
N MET A 59 -9.96 3.54 3.64
CA MET A 59 -9.09 2.49 4.19
C MET A 59 -7.61 2.66 3.82
N TYR A 60 -7.33 3.15 2.62
CA TYR A 60 -5.99 3.18 2.05
C TYR A 60 -5.42 4.59 1.92
N TRP A 61 -6.24 5.63 2.10
CA TRP A 61 -5.79 7.02 2.05
C TRP A 61 -5.89 7.74 3.41
N ILE A 62 -7.10 7.84 3.96
CA ILE A 62 -7.37 8.61 5.19
C ILE A 62 -6.88 7.86 6.43
N LYS A 63 -7.31 6.61 6.63
CA LYS A 63 -6.98 5.82 7.84
C LYS A 63 -5.46 5.64 8.04
N PRO A 64 -4.63 5.38 7.01
CA PRO A 64 -3.17 5.33 7.17
C PRO A 64 -2.51 6.72 7.27
N GLY A 65 -3.26 7.79 6.99
CA GLY A 65 -2.79 9.17 7.08
C GLY A 65 -2.02 9.68 5.85
N PHE A 66 -2.12 9.02 4.70
CA PHE A 66 -1.40 9.43 3.48
C PHE A 66 -1.88 10.78 2.94
N GLU A 67 -3.10 11.20 3.26
CA GLU A 67 -3.58 12.58 3.01
C GLU A 67 -2.69 13.66 3.66
N LYS A 68 -2.01 13.32 4.76
CA LYS A 68 -1.14 14.25 5.49
C LYS A 68 0.23 14.26 4.84
N ILE A 69 0.69 13.10 4.39
CA ILE A 69 1.96 12.94 3.66
C ILE A 69 1.89 13.65 2.32
N SER A 70 0.74 13.64 1.64
CA SER A 70 0.55 14.31 0.34
C SER A 70 0.74 15.82 0.40
N ARG A 71 0.56 16.43 1.58
CA ARG A 71 0.84 17.85 1.83
C ARG A 71 2.34 18.17 1.83
N ILE A 72 3.18 17.16 2.01
CA ILE A 72 4.65 17.24 2.02
C ILE A 72 5.19 16.76 0.67
N SER A 73 4.78 15.57 0.24
CA SER A 73 5.19 14.98 -1.03
C SER A 73 4.08 14.12 -1.61
N TRP A 74 3.55 14.59 -2.74
CA TRP A 74 2.54 13.87 -3.49
C TRP A 74 3.07 12.53 -4.02
N ALA A 75 4.30 12.52 -4.56
CA ALA A 75 4.95 11.32 -5.07
C ALA A 75 5.12 10.24 -3.98
N VAL A 76 5.58 10.60 -2.78
CA VAL A 76 5.70 9.64 -1.67
C VAL A 76 4.33 9.12 -1.24
N SER A 77 3.31 9.99 -1.19
CA SER A 77 1.96 9.55 -0.86
C SER A 77 1.34 8.59 -1.88
N PHE A 78 1.69 8.75 -3.17
CA PHE A 78 1.28 7.84 -4.23
C PHE A 78 1.88 6.44 -4.00
N GLU A 79 3.21 6.34 -3.86
CA GLU A 79 3.90 5.05 -3.66
C GLU A 79 3.43 4.31 -2.41
N LEU A 80 3.18 5.05 -1.32
CA LEU A 80 2.64 4.45 -0.09
C LEU A 80 1.22 3.92 -0.26
N CYS A 81 0.38 4.65 -1.01
CA CYS A 81 -1.00 4.27 -1.27
C CYS A 81 -1.07 3.06 -2.22
N ASP A 82 -0.31 3.08 -3.31
CA ASP A 82 -0.19 1.97 -4.26
C ASP A 82 0.29 0.68 -3.57
N ALA A 83 1.36 0.77 -2.77
CA ALA A 83 1.84 -0.35 -1.98
C ALA A 83 0.78 -0.83 -0.97
N ALA A 84 0.03 0.09 -0.34
CA ALA A 84 -1.01 -0.28 0.62
C ALA A 84 -2.16 -1.05 -0.04
N VAL A 85 -2.54 -0.73 -1.27
CA VAL A 85 -3.56 -1.47 -2.03
C VAL A 85 -3.07 -2.89 -2.34
N ASN A 86 -1.81 -3.02 -2.77
CA ASN A 86 -1.20 -4.30 -3.15
C ASN A 86 -0.94 -5.24 -1.95
N ILE A 87 -0.37 -4.74 -0.86
CA ILE A 87 0.13 -5.58 0.25
C ILE A 87 -0.43 -5.19 1.63
N GLY A 88 -1.37 -4.26 1.68
CA GLY A 88 -1.96 -3.75 2.92
C GLY A 88 -1.16 -2.61 3.56
N PRO A 89 -1.81 -1.68 4.27
CA PRO A 89 -1.19 -0.44 4.76
C PRO A 89 -0.14 -0.62 5.86
N HIS A 90 -0.11 -1.78 6.52
CA HIS A 90 0.85 -2.04 7.61
C HIS A 90 2.31 -1.91 7.16
N TYR A 91 2.66 -2.49 6.00
CA TYR A 91 4.01 -2.49 5.47
C TYR A 91 4.51 -1.09 5.05
N PRO A 92 3.83 -0.33 4.17
CA PRO A 92 4.27 0.99 3.76
C PRO A 92 4.34 1.98 4.94
N CYS A 93 3.40 1.92 5.90
CA CYS A 93 3.51 2.73 7.12
C CYS A 93 4.77 2.39 7.93
N THR A 94 5.10 1.11 8.07
CA THR A 94 6.31 0.66 8.78
C THR A 94 7.58 1.08 8.05
N TRP A 95 7.61 0.97 6.72
CA TRP A 95 8.73 1.43 5.90
C TRP A 95 8.93 2.93 6.04
N LEU A 96 7.88 3.74 5.91
CA LEU A 96 7.97 5.18 6.08
C LEU A 96 8.55 5.55 7.44
N GLN A 97 8.14 4.86 8.51
CA GLN A 97 8.67 5.13 9.85
C GLN A 97 10.15 4.74 9.98
N ARG A 98 10.58 3.61 9.39
CA ARG A 98 11.98 3.15 9.47
C ARG A 98 12.91 4.01 8.61
N TRP A 99 12.50 4.31 7.38
CA TRP A 99 13.32 5.02 6.40
C TRP A 99 13.16 6.54 6.46
N GLY A 100 11.98 7.06 6.82
CA GLY A 100 11.77 8.50 7.02
C GLY A 100 12.47 9.03 8.27
N ARG A 101 12.71 8.18 9.28
CA ARG A 101 13.64 8.51 10.37
C ARG A 101 15.11 8.47 9.94
N CYS A 102 15.42 7.84 8.80
CA CYS A 102 16.78 7.64 8.34
C CYS A 102 17.43 8.94 7.82
N GLU A 103 16.65 9.98 7.51
CA GLU A 103 17.19 11.34 7.29
C GLU A 103 17.86 11.93 8.54
N GLN A 104 17.68 11.33 9.73
CA GLN A 104 18.37 11.72 10.97
C GLN A 104 19.54 10.79 11.36
N VAL A 105 19.85 9.74 10.59
CA VAL A 105 21.08 8.95 10.81
C VAL A 105 22.18 9.51 9.92
N PRO A 106 23.35 9.90 10.46
CA PRO A 106 24.48 10.32 9.64
C PRO A 106 24.83 9.24 8.62
N ASP A 107 25.18 9.68 7.42
CA ASP A 107 25.55 8.88 6.25
C ASP A 107 26.37 7.62 6.62
N MET A 108 25.78 6.43 6.42
CA MET A 108 26.47 5.15 6.60
C MET A 108 27.46 4.80 5.47
N ARG A 109 27.66 5.67 4.46
CA ARG A 109 28.65 5.45 3.39
C ARG A 109 30.10 5.37 3.88
N SER A 110 30.40 5.68 5.14
CA SER A 110 31.75 5.53 5.70
C SER A 110 32.07 4.13 6.27
N SER A 111 31.11 3.19 6.33
CA SER A 111 31.32 1.92 7.06
C SER A 111 31.63 0.70 6.18
N TYR A 112 31.64 0.85 4.86
CA TYR A 112 32.17 -0.18 3.94
C TYR A 112 33.64 0.09 3.61
N SER A 113 34.52 0.01 4.62
CA SER A 113 35.95 -0.26 4.37
C SER A 113 36.18 -1.76 4.49
N SER A 114 36.42 -2.39 3.34
CA SER A 114 37.21 -3.62 3.09
C SER A 114 37.16 -4.71 4.17
N GLY A 115 36.55 -5.84 3.79
CA GLY A 115 36.39 -7.02 4.64
C GLY A 115 37.69 -7.65 5.13
N ALA A 116 37.70 -7.95 6.42
CA ALA A 116 38.43 -9.09 6.96
C ALA A 116 37.43 -10.24 7.12
N HIS A 117 37.65 -11.32 6.39
CA HIS A 117 36.82 -12.52 6.39
C HIS A 117 37.48 -13.58 7.27
N PRO A 118 36.90 -13.98 8.43
CA PRO A 118 37.39 -15.12 9.18
C PRO A 118 36.57 -16.35 8.78
N ARG A 119 37.13 -17.22 7.94
CA ARG A 119 36.72 -18.63 7.88
C ARG A 119 37.91 -19.47 8.34
N GLY A 120 37.87 -19.89 9.60
CA GLY A 120 38.56 -21.10 10.04
C GLY A 120 37.57 -22.25 10.01
N THR A 121 37.96 -23.37 9.41
CA THR A 121 37.76 -24.76 9.90
C THR A 121 38.49 -25.71 8.95
N SER A 122 39.36 -26.53 9.56
CA SER A 122 40.22 -27.63 9.04
C SER A 122 41.44 -27.24 8.22
#